data_AF-A0AAV3USA5-F1
#
_entry.id   AF-A0AAV3USA5-F1
#
_cell.length_a   1.000
_cell.length_b   1.000
_cell.length_c   1.000
_cell.angle_alpha   90.00
_cell.angle_beta   90.00
_cell.angle_gamma   90.00
#
_symmetry.space_group_name_H-M   'P 1'
#
loop_
_entity.id
_entity.type
_entity.pdbx_description
1 polymer ?
#
loop_
_entity_poly.entity_id
_entity_poly.type
_entity_poly.pdbx_seq_one_letter_code
_entity_poly.pdbx_strand_id
1 'polypeptide(L)'
;MTDSGSDEFDPTAPDQREIGREMVDDSTGLGSVMAHAYRGEVDRVGTWRQRLDETTTWAVTLMAAILTWAFSSADNPHYILLIGIVVVTIFLGIEARRYRDYDVFRSRVRVIQENSFVEIILFR
;
A
#
# COMPACT_ATOMS: atom_id res chain seq x y z
N MET A 1 -30.77 32.02 2.01
CA MET A 1 -30.31 31.15 3.11
C MET A 1 -30.64 29.73 2.69
N THR A 2 -29.61 29.01 2.21
CA THR A 2 -29.45 27.53 2.12
C THR A 2 -30.69 26.64 2.09
N ASP A 3 -30.96 26.05 0.91
CA ASP A 3 -31.56 24.72 0.82
C ASP A 3 -30.48 23.76 0.28
N SER A 4 -29.72 23.21 1.22
CA SER A 4 -28.74 22.16 0.97
C SER A 4 -29.41 20.83 1.31
N GLY A 5 -30.32 20.39 0.45
CA GLY A 5 -30.79 19.02 0.42
C GLY A 5 -29.68 18.16 -0.17
N SER A 6 -28.89 17.52 0.69
CA SER A 6 -28.00 16.45 0.29
C SER A 6 -28.85 15.31 -0.29
N ASP A 7 -28.80 15.11 -1.60
CA ASP A 7 -29.16 13.84 -2.23
C ASP A 7 -28.23 12.78 -1.64
N GLU A 8 -28.69 12.16 -0.56
CA GLU A 8 -28.05 11.02 0.04
C GLU A 8 -28.12 9.88 -0.97
N PHE A 9 -26.96 9.40 -1.39
CA PHE A 9 -26.82 8.31 -2.34
C PHE A 9 -27.52 7.05 -1.77
N ASP A 10 -28.76 6.80 -2.21
CA ASP A 10 -29.53 5.61 -1.87
C ASP A 10 -29.32 4.53 -2.94
N PRO A 11 -28.44 3.54 -2.71
CA PRO A 11 -28.16 2.48 -3.68
C PRO A 11 -29.36 1.57 -3.92
N THR A 12 -30.44 1.72 -3.15
CA THR A 12 -31.65 0.90 -3.25
C THR A 12 -32.74 1.52 -4.12
N ALA A 13 -32.64 2.81 -4.47
CA ALA A 13 -33.59 3.52 -5.30
C ALA A 13 -33.63 2.94 -6.74
N PRO A 14 -34.82 2.83 -7.37
CA PRO A 14 -34.99 2.12 -8.64
C PRO A 14 -34.24 2.75 -9.82
N ASP A 15 -34.11 4.08 -9.84
CA ASP A 15 -33.35 4.86 -10.82
C ASP A 15 -31.83 4.65 -10.69
N GLN A 16 -31.30 4.64 -9.46
CA GLN A 16 -29.88 4.38 -9.21
C GLN A 16 -29.49 2.92 -9.52
N ARG A 17 -30.41 1.97 -9.29
CA ARG A 17 -30.22 0.56 -9.69
C ARG A 17 -30.14 0.40 -11.21
N GLU A 18 -30.90 1.17 -11.98
CA GLU A 18 -30.91 1.09 -13.44
C GLU A 18 -29.60 1.60 -14.03
N ILE A 19 -29.07 2.73 -13.52
CA ILE A 19 -27.73 3.25 -13.87
C ILE A 19 -26.63 2.27 -13.49
N GLY A 20 -26.70 1.66 -12.31
CA GLY A 20 -25.74 0.63 -11.89
C GLY A 20 -25.78 -0.61 -12.78
N ARG A 21 -26.96 -0.98 -13.29
CA ARG A 21 -27.14 -2.09 -14.24
C ARG A 21 -26.61 -1.76 -15.63
N GLU A 22 -26.84 -0.53 -16.09
CA GLU A 22 -26.33 -0.02 -17.37
C GLU A 22 -24.80 0.10 -17.37
N MET A 23 -24.19 0.56 -16.27
CA MET A 23 -22.73 0.54 -16.09
C MET A 23 -22.13 -0.87 -16.03
N VAL A 24 -22.89 -1.86 -15.55
CA VAL A 24 -22.48 -3.27 -15.54
C VAL A 24 -22.56 -3.88 -16.95
N ASP A 25 -23.58 -3.50 -17.73
CA ASP A 25 -23.78 -3.93 -19.11
C ASP A 25 -22.72 -3.31 -20.04
N ASP A 26 -22.36 -2.04 -19.79
CA ASP A 26 -21.28 -1.36 -20.48
C ASP A 26 -19.93 -1.72 -19.83
N SER A 27 -19.37 -2.87 -20.21
CA SER A 27 -18.08 -3.42 -19.71
C SER A 27 -16.93 -2.40 -19.57
N THR A 28 -16.94 -1.33 -20.37
CA THR A 28 -15.98 -0.22 -20.33
C THR A 28 -16.13 0.65 -19.07
N GLY A 29 -17.36 0.83 -18.56
CA GLY A 29 -17.70 1.56 -17.35
C GLY A 29 -17.19 0.87 -16.08
N LEU A 30 -17.42 -0.44 -15.94
CA LEU A 30 -16.86 -1.24 -14.84
C LEU A 30 -15.33 -1.24 -14.86
N GLY A 31 -14.71 -1.39 -16.05
CA GLY A 31 -13.26 -1.33 -16.19
C GLY A 31 -12.66 0.02 -15.77
N SER A 32 -13.32 1.12 -16.12
CA SER A 32 -12.95 2.49 -15.74
C SER A 32 -13.02 2.73 -14.23
N VAL A 33 -14.12 2.30 -13.58
CA VAL A 33 -14.31 2.41 -12.13
C VAL A 33 -13.30 1.54 -11.37
N MET A 34 -13.09 0.30 -11.82
CA MET A 34 -12.05 -0.58 -11.28
C MET A 34 -10.65 0.01 -11.44
N ALA A 35 -10.35 0.64 -12.58
CA ALA A 35 -9.07 1.30 -12.80
C ALA A 35 -8.85 2.49 -11.86
N HIS A 36 -9.89 3.30 -11.61
CA HIS A 36 -9.82 4.40 -10.64
C HIS A 36 -9.70 3.90 -9.19
N ALA A 37 -10.46 2.88 -8.81
CA ALA A 37 -10.37 2.26 -7.48
C ALA A 37 -9.00 1.64 -7.23
N TYR A 38 -8.47 0.91 -8.22
CA TYR A 38 -7.12 0.36 -8.18
C TYR A 38 -6.05 1.45 -8.06
N ARG A 39 -6.15 2.53 -8.85
CA ARG A 39 -5.22 3.66 -8.79
C ARG A 39 -5.26 4.36 -7.43
N GLY A 40 -6.44 4.52 -6.82
CA GLY A 40 -6.59 5.09 -5.48
C GLY A 40 -6.04 4.20 -4.36
N GLU A 41 -6.23 2.88 -4.44
CA GLU A 41 -5.62 1.93 -3.51
C GLU A 41 -4.08 1.92 -3.63
N VAL A 42 -3.54 1.97 -4.85
CA VAL A 42 -2.09 2.09 -5.11
C VAL A 42 -1.53 3.40 -4.54
N ASP A 43 -2.24 4.52 -4.74
CA ASP A 43 -1.82 5.83 -4.24
C ASP A 43 -1.83 5.91 -2.71
N ARG A 44 -2.84 5.29 -2.07
CA ARG A 44 -2.91 5.20 -0.60
C ARG A 44 -1.75 4.36 -0.05
N VAL A 45 -1.48 3.19 -0.63
CA VAL A 45 -0.33 2.36 -0.25
C VAL A 45 0.98 3.10 -0.48
N GLY A 46 1.11 3.81 -1.60
CA GLY A 46 2.27 4.66 -1.92
C GLY A 46 2.50 5.75 -0.87
N THR A 47 1.46 6.46 -0.45
CA THR A 47 1.55 7.52 0.56
C THR A 47 1.95 6.98 1.94
N TRP A 48 1.35 5.85 2.36
CA TRP A 48 1.73 5.19 3.62
C TRP A 48 3.17 4.69 3.60
N ARG A 49 3.62 4.16 2.46
CA ARG A 49 5.01 3.74 2.25
C ARG A 49 5.99 4.91 2.27
N GLN A 50 5.68 6.00 1.57
CA GLN A 50 6.52 7.21 1.51
C GLN A 50 6.85 7.74 2.92
N ARG A 51 5.84 7.84 3.79
CA ARG A 51 6.00 8.32 5.17
C ARG A 51 6.90 7.40 6.00
N LEU A 52 6.77 6.08 5.83
CA LEU A 52 7.60 5.09 6.51
C LEU A 52 9.05 5.09 5.99
N ASP A 53 9.23 5.22 4.69
CA ASP A 53 10.56 5.27 4.05
C ASP A 53 11.33 6.53 4.50
N GLU A 54 10.66 7.67 4.66
CA GLU A 54 11.30 8.92 5.12
C GLU A 54 11.79 8.82 6.58
N THR A 55 10.95 8.35 7.50
CA THR A 55 11.34 8.16 8.92
C THR A 55 12.46 7.13 9.09
N THR A 56 12.42 6.06 8.28
CA THR A 56 13.47 5.04 8.24
C THR A 56 14.79 5.59 7.73
N THR A 57 14.75 6.41 6.69
CA THR A 57 15.94 7.05 6.12
C THR A 57 16.63 7.90 7.19
N TRP A 58 15.88 8.73 7.90
CA TRP A 58 16.41 9.51 9.03
C TRP A 58 16.94 8.64 10.17
N ALA A 59 16.25 7.54 10.51
CA ALA A 59 16.71 6.61 11.52
C ALA A 59 18.05 5.96 11.13
N VAL A 60 18.21 5.50 9.90
CA VAL A 60 19.47 4.91 9.40
C VAL A 60 20.61 5.94 9.42
N THR A 61 20.36 7.18 9.00
CA THR A 61 21.36 8.25 9.06
C THR A 61 21.82 8.54 10.50
N LEU A 62 20.88 8.65 11.44
CA LEU A 62 21.21 8.85 12.86
C LEU A 62 21.99 7.66 13.44
N MET A 63 21.59 6.43 13.12
CA MET A 63 22.30 5.22 13.54
C MET A 63 23.72 5.16 12.98
N ALA A 64 23.91 5.51 11.70
CA ALA A 64 25.22 5.57 11.06
C ALA A 64 26.12 6.60 11.74
N ALA A 65 25.59 7.79 12.05
CA ALA A 65 26.35 8.84 12.74
C ALA A 65 26.80 8.39 14.14
N ILE A 66 25.91 7.76 14.92
CA ILE A 66 26.23 7.23 16.24
C ILE A 66 27.29 6.13 16.15
N LEU A 67 27.17 5.22 15.17
CA LEU A 67 28.16 4.18 14.91
C LEU A 67 29.53 4.76 14.56
N THR A 68 29.60 5.70 13.63
CA THR A 68 30.86 6.34 13.23
C THR A 68 31.54 7.01 14.42
N TRP A 69 30.77 7.70 15.27
CA TRP A 69 31.28 8.26 16.52
C TRP A 69 31.79 7.18 17.47
N ALA A 70 31.01 6.11 17.66
CA ALA A 70 31.37 5.00 18.53
C ALA A 70 32.62 4.25 18.07
N PHE A 71 32.94 4.20 16.78
CA PHE A 71 34.16 3.58 16.25
C PHE A 71 35.36 4.53 16.12
N SER A 72 35.20 5.82 16.44
CA SER A 72 36.26 6.83 16.23
C SER A 72 37.46 6.70 17.18
N SER A 73 37.35 5.94 18.28
CA SER A 73 38.43 5.67 19.24
C SER A 73 38.46 4.21 19.66
N ALA A 74 39.65 3.63 19.83
CA ALA A 74 39.84 2.25 20.26
C ALA A 74 39.62 2.03 21.77
N ASP A 75 39.51 3.12 22.55
CA ASP A 75 39.14 3.09 23.97
C ASP A 75 37.61 2.93 24.16
N ASN A 76 36.86 2.86 23.06
CA ASN A 76 35.41 2.79 23.10
C ASN A 76 34.94 1.36 23.47
N PRO A 77 33.92 1.25 24.33
CA PRO A 77 33.59 0.00 25.00
C PRO A 77 32.95 -1.04 24.07
N HIS A 78 33.17 -2.33 24.38
CA HIS A 78 32.75 -3.50 23.58
C HIS A 78 31.23 -3.60 23.28
N TYR A 79 30.38 -2.75 23.86
CA TYR A 79 28.94 -2.65 23.59
C TYR A 79 28.61 -2.25 22.13
N ILE A 80 29.60 -1.82 21.35
CA ILE A 80 29.46 -1.51 19.93
C ILE A 80 28.98 -2.71 19.10
N LEU A 81 29.37 -3.94 19.47
CA LEU A 81 28.84 -5.16 18.83
C LEU A 81 27.31 -5.29 19.01
N LEU A 82 26.80 -4.89 20.17
CA LEU A 82 25.36 -4.86 20.46
C LEU A 82 24.65 -3.83 19.58
N ILE A 83 25.27 -2.66 19.36
CA ILE A 83 24.75 -1.64 18.44
C ILE A 83 24.72 -2.19 17.00
N GLY A 84 25.75 -2.91 16.57
CA GLY A 84 25.76 -3.57 15.26
C GLY A 84 24.58 -4.54 15.05
N ILE A 85 24.26 -5.35 16.05
CA ILE A 85 23.09 -6.25 16.02
C ILE A 85 21.79 -5.47 15.94
N VAL A 86 21.66 -4.37 16.70
CA VAL A 86 20.48 -3.50 16.66
C VAL A 86 20.30 -2.89 15.26
N VAL A 87 21.38 -2.45 14.62
CA VAL A 87 21.35 -1.87 13.27
C VAL A 87 20.90 -2.90 12.22
N VAL A 88 21.47 -4.11 12.28
CA VAL A 88 21.07 -5.21 11.40
C VAL A 88 19.60 -5.57 11.61
N THR A 89 19.14 -5.60 12.87
CA THR A 89 17.74 -5.87 13.22
C THR A 89 16.79 -4.80 12.67
N ILE A 90 17.18 -3.52 12.73
CA ILE A 90 16.42 -2.42 12.12
C ILE A 90 16.33 -2.61 10.60
N PHE A 91 17.44 -2.90 9.95
CA PHE A 91 17.49 -3.15 8.50
C PHE A 91 16.56 -4.31 8.09
N LEU A 92 16.60 -5.42 8.82
CA LEU A 92 15.71 -6.56 8.61
C LEU A 92 14.24 -6.21 8.86
N GLY A 93 13.94 -5.41 9.88
CA GLY A 93 12.58 -4.95 10.16
C GLY A 93 11.98 -4.10 9.04
N ILE A 94 12.81 -3.25 8.43
CA ILE A 94 12.44 -2.44 7.26
C ILE A 94 12.17 -3.35 6.06
N GLU A 95 13.10 -4.25 5.77
CA GLU A 95 12.98 -5.15 4.61
C GLU A 95 11.76 -6.07 4.74
N ALA A 96 11.48 -6.58 5.95
CA ALA A 96 10.29 -7.38 6.23
C ALA A 96 8.98 -6.61 6.03
N ARG A 97 8.95 -5.30 6.31
CA ARG A 97 7.78 -4.45 6.03
C ARG A 97 7.54 -4.34 4.53
N ARG A 98 8.61 -4.15 3.75
CA ARG A 98 8.55 -4.10 2.28
C ARG A 98 8.03 -5.39 1.67
N TYR A 99 8.43 -6.54 2.20
CA TYR A 99 7.94 -7.85 1.74
C TYR A 99 6.44 -8.04 1.98
N ARG A 100 5.91 -7.51 3.09
CA ARG A 100 4.49 -7.66 3.44
C ARG A 100 3.58 -6.92 2.46
N ASP A 101 3.96 -5.73 2.02
CA ASP A 101 3.20 -4.97 1.01
C ASP A 101 3.28 -5.63 -0.37
N TYR A 102 4.44 -6.20 -0.70
CA TYR A 102 4.62 -6.94 -1.95
C TYR A 102 3.74 -8.20 -2.01
N ASP A 103 3.59 -8.89 -0.88
CA ASP A 103 2.74 -10.08 -0.78
C ASP A 103 1.25 -9.74 -0.90
N VAL A 104 0.80 -8.63 -0.30
CA VAL A 104 -0.57 -8.13 -0.44
C VAL A 104 -0.87 -7.76 -1.89
N PHE A 105 0.04 -7.04 -2.56
CA PHE A 105 -0.12 -6.67 -3.96
C PHE A 105 -0.19 -7.90 -4.89
N ARG A 106 0.69 -8.87 -4.67
CA ARG A 106 0.67 -10.17 -5.37
C ARG A 106 -0.65 -10.90 -5.20
N SER A 107 -1.19 -10.94 -3.97
CA SER A 107 -2.47 -11.60 -3.70
C SER A 107 -3.65 -10.92 -4.42
N ARG A 108 -3.68 -9.58 -4.44
CA ARG A 108 -4.72 -8.79 -5.10
C ARG A 108 -4.72 -8.97 -6.63
N VAL A 109 -3.55 -8.94 -7.25
CA VAL A 109 -3.41 -9.21 -8.70
C VAL A 109 -3.85 -10.63 -9.04
N ARG A 110 -3.56 -11.60 -8.16
CA ARG A 110 -3.96 -13.00 -8.37
C ARG A 110 -5.48 -13.18 -8.33
N VAL A 111 -6.18 -12.49 -7.42
CA VAL A 111 -7.65 -12.52 -7.34
C VAL A 111 -8.29 -11.90 -8.59
N ILE A 112 -7.75 -10.79 -9.09
CA ILE A 112 -8.24 -10.17 -10.34
C ILE A 112 -8.00 -11.11 -11.53
N GLN A 113 -6.81 -11.72 -11.62
CA GLN A 113 -6.49 -12.68 -12.67
C GLN A 113 -7.38 -13.93 -12.61
N GLU A 114 -7.59 -14.53 -11.44
CA GLU A 114 -8.49 -15.69 -11.30
C GLU A 114 -9.92 -15.35 -11.72
N ASN A 115 -10.45 -14.20 -11.33
CA ASN A 115 -11.81 -13.82 -11.70
C ASN A 115 -11.96 -13.58 -13.22
N SER A 116 -10.96 -12.95 -13.86
CA SER A 116 -10.98 -12.73 -15.31
C SER A 116 -10.69 -14.00 -16.12
N PHE A 117 -9.79 -14.87 -15.68
CA PHE A 117 -9.46 -16.12 -16.40
C PHE A 117 -10.55 -17.17 -16.25
N VAL A 118 -11.24 -17.25 -15.10
CA VAL A 118 -12.40 -18.14 -14.93
C VAL A 118 -13.51 -17.74 -15.90
N GLU A 119 -13.80 -16.45 -16.05
CA GLU A 119 -14.82 -15.97 -16.98
C GLU A 119 -14.47 -16.31 -18.45
N ILE A 120 -13.20 -16.18 -18.84
CA ILE A 120 -12.73 -16.51 -20.20
C ILE A 120 -12.75 -18.04 -20.48
N ILE A 121 -12.45 -18.87 -19.49
CA ILE A 121 -12.43 -20.34 -19.64
C ILE A 121 -13.83 -20.93 -19.58
N LEU A 122 -14.74 -20.35 -18.78
CA LEU A 122 -16.10 -20.85 -18.60
C LEU A 122 -17.05 -20.40 -19.72
N PHE A 123 -16.71 -19.32 -20.44
CA PHE A 123 -17.46 -18.82 -21.60
C PHE A 123 -17.01 -19.40 -22.96
N ARG A 124 -16.17 -20.44 -22.96
CA ARG A 124 -15.72 -21.15 -24.18
C ARG A 124 -16.06 -22.64 -24.11
#